data_AF-A0A8J7X0L6-F1
#
_entry.id   AF-A0A8J7X0L6-F1
#
_cell.length_a   1.000
_cell.length_b   1.000
_cell.length_c   1.000
_cell.angle_alpha   90.00
_cell.angle_beta   90.00
_cell.angle_gamma   90.00
#
_symmetry.space_group_name_H-M   'P 1'
#
loop_
_entity.id
_entity.type
_entity.pdbx_description
1 polymer ?
#
loop_
_entity_poly.entity_id
_entity_poly.type
_entity_poly.pdbx_seq_one_letter_code
_entity_poly.pdbx_strand_id
1 'polypeptide(L)'
;MRSYFVHNTEQDADYIVIPGKTALAATPKVLSEFLYAADLSTWPTEFEPDEPHSFGQIVAVLDGDHLQIIDSDLWEERRRSLEW
;
A
#
# COMPACT_ATOMS: atom_id res chain seq x y z
N MET A 1 -2.03 -2.16 13.60
CA MET A 1 -2.42 -0.96 12.82
C MET A 1 -2.80 -1.44 11.44
N ARG A 2 -3.81 -0.85 10.79
CA ARG A 2 -4.26 -1.29 9.47
C ARG A 2 -3.71 -0.40 8.37
N SER A 3 -3.05 -1.01 7.39
CA SER A 3 -2.52 -0.37 6.19
C SER A 3 -2.97 -1.13 4.94
N TYR A 4 -3.02 -0.45 3.81
CA TYR A 4 -3.60 -0.96 2.57
C TYR A 4 -2.59 -0.78 1.45
N PHE A 5 -2.38 -1.83 0.66
CA PHE A 5 -1.76 -1.71 -0.65
C PHE A 5 -2.86 -1.41 -1.66
N VAL A 6 -2.78 -0.25 -2.29
CA VAL A 6 -3.77 0.24 -3.26
C VAL A 6 -3.09 0.47 -4.60
N HIS A 7 -3.66 -0.12 -5.65
CA HIS A 7 -3.27 0.16 -7.02
C HIS A 7 -4.20 1.24 -7.59
N ASN A 8 -3.64 2.40 -7.93
CA ASN A 8 -4.33 3.46 -8.63
C ASN A 8 -4.31 3.18 -10.14
N THR A 9 -5.44 2.70 -10.67
CA THR A 9 -5.60 2.36 -12.08
C THR A 9 -5.58 3.57 -13.01
N GLU A 10 -5.92 4.77 -12.53
CA GLU A 10 -5.94 5.99 -13.36
C GLU A 10 -4.53 6.52 -13.63
N GLN A 11 -3.66 6.42 -12.63
CA GLN A 11 -2.27 6.88 -12.72
C GLN A 11 -1.28 5.74 -13.03
N ASP A 12 -1.76 4.49 -13.07
CA ASP A 12 -0.95 3.27 -13.13
C ASP A 12 0.18 3.30 -12.09
N ALA A 13 -0.20 3.62 -10.84
CA ALA A 13 0.73 3.82 -9.74
C ALA A 13 0.25 3.09 -8.48
N ASP A 14 1.19 2.60 -7.69
CA ASP A 14 0.90 1.83 -6.48
C ASP A 14 1.16 2.69 -5.23
N TYR A 15 0.33 2.52 -4.20
CA TYR A 15 0.40 3.28 -2.96
C TYR A 15 0.19 2.39 -1.74
N ILE A 16 0.89 2.72 -0.65
CA ILE A 16 0.57 2.23 0.69
C ILE A 16 -0.21 3.31 1.42
N VAL A 17 -1.45 3.01 1.78
CA VAL A 17 -2.36 3.95 2.46
C VAL A 17 -2.56 3.52 3.91
N ILE A 18 -2.37 4.46 4.83
CA ILE A 18 -2.67 4.34 6.25
C ILE A 18 -3.79 5.35 6.54
N PRO A 19 -5.05 4.90 6.71
CA PRO A 19 -6.18 5.81 6.82
C PRO A 19 -6.01 6.81 7.97
N GLY A 20 -6.28 8.08 7.66
CA GLY A 20 -6.17 9.18 8.63
C GLY A 20 -4.75 9.50 9.09
N LYS A 21 -3.72 8.97 8.41
CA LYS A 21 -2.31 9.25 8.74
C LYS A 21 -1.48 9.64 7.52
N THR A 22 -1.31 8.74 6.54
CA THR A 22 -0.38 8.96 5.42
C THR A 22 -0.67 8.05 4.24
N ALA A 23 -0.40 8.53 3.04
CA ALA A 23 -0.26 7.72 1.84
C ALA A 23 1.14 7.93 1.26
N LEU A 24 1.77 6.82 0.89
CA LEU A 24 3.13 6.75 0.38
C LEU A 24 3.11 6.02 -0.97
N ALA A 25 3.83 6.51 -1.97
CA ALA A 25 4.06 5.72 -3.19
C ALA A 25 4.74 4.39 -2.81
N ALA A 26 4.21 3.29 -3.35
CA ALA A 26 4.76 1.96 -3.15
C ALA A 26 6.04 1.87 -3.98
N THR A 27 7.17 2.07 -3.30
CA THR A 27 8.52 1.82 -3.82
C THR A 27 9.03 0.48 -3.29
N PRO A 28 10.09 -0.11 -3.85
CA PRO A 28 10.67 -1.35 -3.33
C PRO A 28 10.95 -1.28 -1.81
N LYS A 29 11.44 -0.12 -1.34
CA LYS A 29 11.70 0.13 0.07
C LYS A 29 10.41 0.19 0.89
N VAL A 30 9.42 0.97 0.45
CA VAL A 30 8.15 1.14 1.18
C VAL A 30 7.36 -0.17 1.22
N LEU A 31 7.36 -0.94 0.12
CA LEU A 31 6.74 -2.25 0.06
C LEU A 31 7.40 -3.24 1.02
N SER A 32 8.73 -3.26 1.09
CA SER A 32 9.46 -4.07 2.06
C SER A 32 9.06 -3.71 3.49
N GLU A 33 9.11 -2.42 3.85
CA GLU A 33 8.72 -1.95 5.19
C GLU A 33 7.26 -2.28 5.53
N PHE A 34 6.35 -2.17 4.55
CA PHE A 34 4.96 -2.59 4.69
C PHE A 34 4.88 -4.08 5.00
N LEU A 35 5.57 -4.95 4.26
CA LEU A 35 5.56 -6.41 4.49
C LEU A 35 6.14 -6.82 5.85
N TYR A 36 7.07 -6.04 6.41
CA TYR A 36 7.62 -6.24 7.76
C TYR A 36 6.77 -5.61 8.87
N ALA A 37 5.55 -5.14 8.56
CA ALA A 37 4.66 -4.47 9.51
C ALA A 37 5.33 -3.28 10.23
N ALA A 38 6.26 -2.59 9.55
CA ALA A 38 6.90 -1.40 10.09
C ALA A 38 5.87 -0.28 10.28
N ASP A 39 6.08 0.57 11.31
CA ASP A 39 5.23 1.75 11.49
C ASP A 39 5.60 2.83 10.46
N LEU A 40 4.96 2.73 9.29
CA LEU A 40 5.08 3.69 8.20
C LEU A 40 4.35 5.01 8.50
N SER A 41 3.66 5.14 9.62
CA SER A 41 2.80 6.28 9.89
C SER A 41 3.51 7.58 10.23
N THR A 42 4.81 7.50 10.50
CA THR A 42 5.67 8.65 10.77
C THR A 42 6.47 9.11 9.55
N TRP A 43 6.31 8.43 8.41
CA TRP A 43 7.04 8.72 7.19
C TRP A 43 6.50 9.99 6.52
N PRO A 44 7.36 10.72 5.77
CA PRO A 44 6.93 11.92 5.06
C PRO A 44 5.84 11.56 4.05
N THR A 45 4.63 12.02 4.35
CA THR A 45 3.44 11.83 3.54
C THR A 45 3.56 12.56 2.20
N GLU A 46 3.20 11.91 1.10
CA GLU A 46 3.08 12.61 -0.19
C GLU A 46 1.75 13.38 -0.27
N PHE A 47 0.65 12.80 0.25
CA PHE A 47 -0.67 13.45 0.36
C PHE A 47 -1.45 12.91 1.57
N GLU A 48 -2.24 13.75 2.25
CA GLU A 48 -3.15 13.28 3.31
C GLU A 48 -4.26 12.43 2.67
N PRO A 49 -4.35 11.11 2.95
CA PRO A 49 -5.33 10.28 2.29
C PRO A 49 -6.70 10.35 2.96
N ASP A 50 -7.73 10.55 2.13
CA ASP A 50 -9.12 10.17 2.42
C ASP A 50 -9.26 8.63 2.48
N GLU A 51 -10.45 8.09 2.20
CA GLU A 51 -10.69 6.64 2.22
C GLU A 51 -9.81 5.90 1.17
N PRO A 52 -9.21 4.73 1.52
CA PRO A 52 -8.30 4.00 0.64
C PRO A 52 -8.94 3.56 -0.69
N HIS A 53 -10.27 3.37 -0.71
CA HIS A 53 -11.02 3.05 -1.92
C HIS A 53 -11.09 4.21 -2.92
N SER A 54 -10.91 5.45 -2.46
CA SER A 54 -10.88 6.64 -3.33
C SER A 54 -9.58 6.76 -4.11
N PHE A 55 -8.53 6.04 -3.70
CA PHE A 55 -7.21 6.04 -4.38
C PHE A 55 -7.11 4.99 -5.48
N GLY A 56 -8.00 3.99 -5.50
CA GLY A 56 -7.97 2.92 -6.48
C GLY A 56 -8.41 1.58 -5.91
N GLN A 57 -7.93 0.50 -6.54
CA GLN A 57 -8.25 -0.87 -6.17
C GLN A 57 -7.38 -1.33 -5.00
N ILE A 58 -8.01 -1.78 -3.93
CA ILE A 58 -7.30 -2.40 -2.79
C ILE A 58 -6.84 -3.80 -3.22
N VAL A 59 -5.53 -4.01 -3.22
CA VAL A 59 -4.88 -5.27 -3.60
C VAL A 59 -4.62 -6.13 -2.37
N ALA A 60 -4.16 -5.52 -1.30
CA ALA A 60 -3.86 -6.20 -0.03
C ALA A 60 -4.13 -5.29 1.16
N VAL A 61 -4.41 -5.91 2.30
CA VAL A 61 -4.61 -5.26 3.59
C VAL A 61 -3.65 -5.89 4.58
N LEU A 62 -2.92 -5.08 5.31
CA LEU A 62 -2.09 -5.52 6.42
C LEU A 62 -2.71 -5.01 7.71
N ASP A 63 -3.08 -5.93 8.60
CA ASP A 63 -3.65 -5.64 9.91
C ASP A 63 -2.72 -6.20 11.01
N GLY A 64 -1.85 -5.33 11.54
CA GLY A 64 -0.74 -5.80 12.39
C GLY A 64 0.26 -6.63 11.57
N ASP A 65 0.52 -7.87 11.99
CA ASP A 65 1.38 -8.82 11.27
C ASP A 65 0.60 -9.72 10.29
N HIS A 66 -0.71 -9.50 10.14
CA HIS A 66 -1.55 -10.30 9.26
C HIS A 66 -1.73 -9.63 7.90
N LEU A 67 -1.06 -10.17 6.88
CA LEU A 67 -1.26 -9.77 5.49
C LEU A 67 -2.41 -10.57 4.87
N GLN A 68 -3.46 -9.87 4.47
CA GLN A 68 -4.58 -10.41 3.72
C GLN A 68 -4.51 -9.87 2.28
N ILE A 69 -4.33 -10.78 1.32
CA ILE A 69 -4.35 -10.46 -0.11
C ILE A 69 -5.80 -10.53 -0.60
N ILE A 70 -6.29 -9.45 -1.21
CA ILE A 70 -7.65 -9.34 -1.74
C ILE A 70 -7.70 -9.76 -3.21
N ASP A 71 -6.72 -9.31 -4.00
CA ASP A 71 -6.54 -9.69 -5.40
C ASP A 71 -5.16 -10.31 -5.59
N SER A 72 -5.13 -11.65 -5.72
CA SER A 72 -3.89 -12.42 -5.79
C SER A 72 -3.11 -12.17 -7.08
N ASP A 73 -3.81 -12.10 -8.21
CA ASP A 73 -3.18 -11.91 -9.52
C ASP A 73 -2.54 -10.52 -9.61
N LEU A 74 -3.29 -9.48 -9.20
CA LEU A 74 -2.78 -8.11 -9.20
C LEU A 74 -1.67 -7.93 -8.16
N TRP A 75 -1.76 -8.60 -7.01
CA TRP A 75 -0.70 -8.60 -6.01
C TRP A 75 0.61 -9.16 -6.57
N GLU A 76 0.58 -10.34 -7.19
CA GLU A 76 1.79 -10.95 -7.74
C GLU A 76 2.42 -10.10 -8.85
N GLU A 77 1.59 -9.51 -9.71
CA GLU A 77 2.04 -8.61 -10.77
C GLU A 77 2.74 -7.37 -10.21
N ARG A 78 2.05 -6.62 -9.33
CA ARG A 78 2.57 -5.35 -8.80
C ARG A 78 3.75 -5.55 -7.87
N ARG A 79 3.70 -6.58 -7.01
CA ARG A 79 4.83 -6.96 -6.13
C ARG A 79 6.08 -7.25 -6.95
N ARG A 80 5.96 -8.02 -8.05
CA ARG A 80 7.11 -8.30 -8.93
C ARG A 80 7.64 -7.05 -9.60
N SER A 81 6.77 -6.14 -10.03
CA SER A 81 7.18 -4.87 -10.63
C SER A 81 7.96 -3.98 -9.66
N LEU A 82 7.74 -4.14 -8.35
CA LEU A 82 8.40 -3.39 -7.28
C LEU A 82 9.62 -4.11 -6.68
N GLU A 83 9.95 -5.32 -7.13
CA GLU A 83 11.12 -6.08 -6.68
C GLU A 83 12.37 -5.86 -7.56
N TRP A 84 12.27 -5.08 -8.65
CA TRP A 84 13.31 -4.89 -9.67
C TRP A 84 13.94 -3.50 -9.64
#